data_AF-A0A0S8E0X8-F1
#
_entry.id   AF-A0A0S8E0X8-F1
#
_cell.length_a   1.000
_cell.length_b   1.000
_cell.length_c   1.000
_cell.angle_alpha   90.00
_cell.angle_beta   90.00
_cell.angle_gamma   90.00
#
_symmetry.space_group_name_H-M   'P 1'
#
loop_
_entity.id
_entity.type
_entity.pdbx_description
1 polymer ?
#
loop_
_entity_poly.entity_id
_entity_poly.type
_entity_poly.pdbx_seq_one_letter_code
_entity_poly.pdbx_strand_id
1 'polypeptide(L)'
;MKNRLLILLALIGTVTMVPNALAQKRPNIVIIWGDDIGQSNISAYTKGMMGYRTPNIDRVANEGMIFTDYYAEQSCTAGRAAFIMGQSVFRSGLSKVGLPGADIGMQKEDPMPTMHGFDEFYGNLYHLNAEEEPELRDYPKDPEFLKRYGPRGVLHSWALPNGRQKIENTGPLTKKRMETVDDDVANRAAKFLENNVKAGKPVFLWVNFTHMHFRTHVKPESEGQSGRWQSPYHDAMIDHDKNVGTVLDKIDQLGIADNTIVLYSTDNGPHYNTWPDAGTTPFRGEKNSNWEGAYRVPAMVRWPGEIKAGSVSNEIMSHMDWLPTLLAAAGVPDVKERLMKGHRAGNMTYKVHLDGYNFLPFLTGRAKKGPREEFFYFSDDGDLQAIRYDNWKIVFAQQRAQGTMLVWGEPLVNTRVPWLYNLRTDPYERATITSNTYWDWWLDHAYLLVPAQGYVGEVLKTFKEFPPRQKAASFTIDEVMEQLNPATH
;
A
#
# COMPACT_ATOMS: atom_id res chain seq x y z
N MET A 1 24.59 84.46 -16.79
CA MET A 1 23.60 84.37 -15.69
C MET A 1 22.42 83.56 -16.18
N LYS A 2 21.84 82.78 -15.27
CA LYS A 2 20.90 81.65 -15.44
C LYS A 2 19.71 81.94 -16.38
N ASN A 3 19.33 80.96 -17.20
CA ASN A 3 17.92 80.67 -17.47
C ASN A 3 17.70 79.22 -17.90
N ARG A 4 16.62 78.65 -17.37
CA ARG A 4 16.19 77.25 -17.45
C ARG A 4 15.58 76.94 -18.81
N LEU A 5 15.81 75.73 -19.33
CA LEU A 5 14.88 75.08 -20.27
C LEU A 5 14.86 73.57 -20.00
N LEU A 6 13.66 73.04 -19.77
CA LEU A 6 13.37 71.62 -19.63
C LEU A 6 13.60 70.89 -20.97
N ILE A 7 14.21 69.70 -20.91
CA ILE A 7 14.04 68.69 -21.95
C ILE A 7 13.49 67.43 -21.28
N LEU A 8 12.25 67.12 -21.63
CA LEU A 8 11.55 65.87 -21.36
C LEU A 8 12.21 64.77 -22.23
N LEU A 9 12.77 63.73 -21.62
CA LEU A 9 13.21 62.52 -22.31
C LEU A 9 12.24 61.40 -21.93
N ALA A 10 11.38 61.03 -22.88
CA ALA A 10 10.48 59.88 -22.79
C ALA A 10 11.31 58.59 -22.82
N LEU A 11 11.44 57.91 -21.68
CA LEU A 11 11.88 56.52 -21.64
C LEU A 11 10.68 55.62 -22.01
N ILE A 12 10.66 55.14 -23.25
CA ILE A 12 9.82 54.02 -23.65
C ILE A 12 10.44 52.77 -23.02
N GLY A 13 9.93 52.38 -21.84
CA GLY A 13 10.26 51.10 -21.22
C GLY A 13 9.61 49.98 -22.02
N THR A 14 10.41 49.25 -22.79
CA THR A 14 10.04 47.94 -23.31
C THR A 14 9.79 46.99 -22.13
N VAL A 15 8.52 46.76 -21.82
CA VAL A 15 8.08 45.67 -20.95
C VAL A 15 8.35 44.37 -21.71
N THR A 16 9.51 43.77 -21.50
CA THR A 16 9.73 42.36 -21.82
C THR A 16 8.79 41.56 -20.94
N MET A 17 7.70 41.08 -21.52
CA MET A 17 6.88 40.03 -20.91
C MET A 17 7.80 38.84 -20.61
N VAL A 18 8.14 38.68 -19.34
CA VAL A 18 8.65 37.41 -18.82
C VAL A 18 7.56 36.39 -19.13
N PRO A 19 7.88 35.26 -19.79
CA PRO A 19 6.88 34.23 -20.02
C PRO A 19 6.33 33.82 -18.65
N ASN A 20 5.01 33.86 -18.50
CA ASN A 20 4.34 33.19 -17.39
C ASN A 20 4.93 31.79 -17.28
N ALA A 21 5.60 31.52 -16.16
CA ALA A 21 6.00 30.17 -15.80
C ALA A 21 4.77 29.28 -16.00
N LEU A 22 4.90 28.27 -16.87
CA LEU A 22 3.89 27.25 -17.10
C LEU A 22 3.34 26.82 -15.73
N ALA A 23 2.05 27.08 -15.51
CA ALA A 23 1.36 26.53 -14.35
C ALA A 23 1.70 25.04 -14.27
N GLN A 24 2.28 24.60 -13.15
CA GLN A 24 2.73 23.22 -12.99
C GLN A 24 1.55 22.30 -13.31
N LYS A 25 1.62 21.61 -14.46
CA LYS A 25 0.57 20.69 -14.90
C LYS A 25 0.48 19.60 -13.84
N ARG A 26 -0.70 19.37 -13.27
CA ARG A 26 -0.90 18.30 -12.30
C ARG A 26 -0.46 16.97 -12.95
N PRO A 27 0.40 16.18 -12.30
CA PRO A 27 0.82 14.91 -12.86
C PRO A 27 -0.35 13.95 -12.91
N ASN A 28 -0.32 13.02 -13.86
CA ASN A 28 -1.08 11.78 -13.73
C ASN A 28 -0.42 10.92 -12.67
N ILE A 29 -1.22 10.12 -11.98
CA ILE A 29 -0.77 9.22 -10.92
C ILE A 29 -1.32 7.84 -11.25
N VAL A 30 -0.42 6.88 -11.42
CA VAL A 30 -0.75 5.48 -11.72
C VAL A 30 -0.06 4.61 -10.68
N ILE A 31 -0.86 3.92 -9.88
CA ILE A 31 -0.41 3.03 -8.83
C ILE A 31 -0.74 1.61 -9.27
N ILE A 32 0.24 0.71 -9.25
CA ILE A 32 0.11 -0.65 -9.73
C ILE A 32 0.57 -1.60 -8.64
N TRP A 33 -0.34 -2.39 -8.09
CA TRP A 33 -0.04 -3.36 -7.04
C TRP A 33 -0.28 -4.79 -7.50
N GLY A 34 0.57 -5.70 -7.05
CA GLY A 34 0.20 -7.10 -6.88
C GLY A 34 -0.19 -7.40 -5.44
N ASP A 35 -0.53 -8.65 -5.15
CA ASP A 35 -0.95 -9.12 -3.83
C ASP A 35 -0.05 -10.27 -3.33
N ASP A 36 0.35 -10.26 -2.07
CA ASP A 36 1.21 -11.29 -1.44
C ASP A 36 2.58 -11.53 -2.14
N ILE A 37 3.22 -10.48 -2.65
CA ILE A 37 4.50 -10.57 -3.38
C ILE A 37 5.70 -10.15 -2.50
N GLY A 38 6.65 -11.06 -2.28
CA GLY A 38 7.88 -10.72 -1.58
C GLY A 38 8.97 -10.14 -2.48
N GLN A 39 9.96 -9.45 -1.90
CA GLN A 39 11.06 -8.84 -2.68
C GLN A 39 11.80 -9.85 -3.55
N SER A 40 11.91 -11.11 -3.11
CA SER A 40 12.66 -12.11 -3.86
C SER A 40 12.01 -12.47 -5.20
N ASN A 41 10.70 -12.29 -5.32
CA ASN A 41 9.92 -12.59 -6.53
C ASN A 41 10.13 -11.57 -7.66
N ILE A 42 10.71 -10.41 -7.37
CA ILE A 42 10.95 -9.34 -8.35
C ILE A 42 12.42 -9.37 -8.79
N SER A 43 12.67 -9.48 -10.10
CA SER A 43 14.05 -9.64 -10.60
C SER A 43 14.93 -8.40 -10.41
N ALA A 44 14.37 -7.21 -10.23
CA ALA A 44 15.12 -6.02 -9.85
C ALA A 44 15.85 -6.18 -8.50
N TYR A 45 15.28 -6.94 -7.56
CA TYR A 45 15.91 -7.19 -6.25
C TYR A 45 16.89 -8.37 -6.28
N THR A 46 16.61 -9.41 -7.06
CA THR A 46 17.36 -10.68 -6.98
C THR A 46 18.10 -11.09 -8.25
N LYS A 47 17.98 -10.32 -9.32
CA LYS A 47 18.56 -10.61 -10.64
C LYS A 47 18.04 -11.93 -11.24
N GLY A 48 16.83 -12.33 -10.88
CA GLY A 48 16.15 -13.53 -11.37
C GLY A 48 16.43 -14.81 -10.56
N MET A 49 16.70 -14.68 -9.26
CA MET A 49 16.99 -15.81 -8.36
C MET A 49 15.89 -16.88 -8.37
N MET A 50 14.63 -16.49 -8.59
CA MET A 50 13.49 -17.40 -8.63
C MET A 50 13.36 -18.21 -9.93
N GLY A 51 14.28 -18.05 -10.88
CA GLY A 51 14.27 -18.78 -12.16
C GLY A 51 13.52 -18.09 -13.30
N TYR A 52 12.84 -16.97 -13.03
CA TYR A 52 12.19 -16.10 -14.02
C TYR A 52 12.64 -14.64 -13.86
N ARG A 53 12.15 -13.77 -14.75
CA ARG A 53 12.36 -12.32 -14.69
C ARG A 53 11.04 -11.57 -14.84
N THR A 54 11.02 -10.36 -14.30
CA THR A 54 9.91 -9.40 -14.32
C THR A 54 10.34 -8.12 -15.05
N PRO A 55 10.63 -8.16 -16.35
CA PRO A 55 11.24 -7.03 -17.07
C PRO A 55 10.39 -5.75 -17.06
N ASN A 56 9.05 -5.85 -17.03
CA ASN A 56 8.19 -4.67 -17.00
C ASN A 56 8.17 -4.02 -15.61
N ILE A 57 8.18 -4.83 -14.56
CA ILE A 57 8.31 -4.34 -13.19
C ILE A 57 9.72 -3.76 -12.96
N ASP A 58 10.76 -4.44 -13.44
CA ASP A 58 12.16 -3.99 -13.38
C ASP A 58 12.35 -2.65 -14.09
N ARG A 59 11.58 -2.40 -15.15
CA ARG A 59 11.56 -1.13 -15.88
C ARG A 59 11.16 0.05 -14.98
N VAL A 60 10.22 -0.12 -14.05
CA VAL A 60 9.86 0.92 -13.07
C VAL A 60 11.06 1.29 -12.19
N ALA A 61 11.85 0.29 -11.77
CA ALA A 61 13.09 0.51 -11.02
C ALA A 61 14.15 1.22 -11.88
N ASN A 62 14.42 0.70 -13.07
CA ASN A 62 15.49 1.15 -13.95
C ASN A 62 15.26 2.58 -14.47
N GLU A 63 14.01 2.95 -14.74
CA GLU A 63 13.62 4.29 -15.18
C GLU A 63 13.32 5.24 -14.02
N GLY A 64 13.45 4.77 -12.77
CA GLY A 64 13.05 5.50 -11.58
C GLY A 64 13.95 5.21 -10.38
N MET A 65 13.32 4.95 -9.24
CA MET A 65 13.93 4.66 -7.96
C MET A 65 13.40 3.35 -7.39
N ILE A 66 14.28 2.52 -6.84
CA ILE A 66 13.94 1.33 -6.06
C ILE A 66 14.22 1.55 -4.58
N PHE A 67 13.34 1.07 -3.70
CA PHE A 67 13.48 1.21 -2.25
C PHE A 67 13.95 -0.09 -1.59
N THR A 68 14.88 -0.02 -0.64
CA THR A 68 15.29 -1.17 0.18
C THR A 68 14.61 -1.23 1.56
N ASP A 69 14.10 -0.08 2.02
CA ASP A 69 13.52 0.13 3.34
C ASP A 69 12.10 0.72 3.21
N TYR A 70 11.24 0.00 2.48
CA TYR A 70 9.85 0.39 2.24
C TYR A 70 8.87 -0.52 2.98
N TYR A 71 7.89 0.09 3.65
CA TYR A 71 7.00 -0.57 4.61
C TYR A 71 5.52 -0.45 4.21
N ALA A 72 4.88 -1.60 4.02
CA ALA A 72 3.44 -1.74 3.99
C ALA A 72 2.90 -2.07 5.39
N GLU A 73 1.82 -2.84 5.46
CA GLU A 73 1.26 -3.37 6.70
C GLU A 73 1.19 -4.89 6.64
N GLN A 74 0.83 -5.57 7.72
CA GLN A 74 0.90 -7.04 7.77
C GLN A 74 -0.27 -7.80 7.09
N SER A 75 -1.27 -7.11 6.52
CA SER A 75 -2.44 -7.72 5.87
C SER A 75 -2.98 -6.85 4.72
N CYS A 76 -3.81 -7.42 3.83
CA CYS A 76 -4.23 -6.73 2.61
C CYS A 76 -5.10 -5.50 2.92
N THR A 77 -6.09 -5.67 3.80
CA THR A 77 -6.98 -4.56 4.21
C THR A 77 -6.17 -3.45 4.88
N ALA A 78 -5.25 -3.83 5.78
CA ALA A 78 -4.33 -2.93 6.45
C ALA A 78 -3.46 -2.13 5.46
N GLY A 79 -2.79 -2.82 4.52
CA GLY A 79 -1.86 -2.21 3.58
C GLY A 79 -2.54 -1.27 2.58
N ARG A 80 -3.71 -1.69 2.07
CA ARG A 80 -4.56 -0.89 1.17
C ARG A 80 -5.12 0.35 1.88
N ALA A 81 -5.58 0.18 3.11
CA ALA A 81 -6.06 1.26 3.97
C ALA A 81 -4.96 2.30 4.26
N ALA A 82 -3.78 1.85 4.69
CA ALA A 82 -2.67 2.72 5.02
C ALA A 82 -2.25 3.60 3.85
N PHE A 83 -2.22 3.04 2.64
CA PHE A 83 -1.88 3.77 1.42
C PHE A 83 -2.87 4.87 1.08
N ILE A 84 -4.16 4.52 0.95
CA ILE A 84 -5.16 5.47 0.44
C ILE A 84 -5.56 6.52 1.48
N MET A 85 -5.45 6.21 2.77
CA MET A 85 -5.79 7.14 3.84
C MET A 85 -4.58 7.89 4.43
N GLY A 86 -3.35 7.42 4.21
CA GLY A 86 -2.16 8.04 4.81
C GLY A 86 -2.15 7.95 6.35
N GLN A 87 -2.82 6.95 6.91
CA GLN A 87 -3.02 6.74 8.35
C GLN A 87 -2.58 5.34 8.75
N SER A 88 -2.10 5.18 9.98
CA SER A 88 -1.84 3.85 10.54
C SER A 88 -3.14 3.09 10.68
N VAL A 89 -3.04 1.77 10.64
CA VAL A 89 -4.22 0.90 10.73
C VAL A 89 -4.91 0.98 12.09
N PHE A 90 -4.16 1.30 13.15
CA PHE A 90 -4.73 1.61 14.45
C PHE A 90 -5.61 2.87 14.42
N ARG A 91 -5.26 3.88 13.61
CA ARG A 91 -6.06 5.10 13.47
C ARG A 91 -7.29 4.87 12.59
N SER A 92 -7.13 4.14 11.49
CA SER A 92 -8.23 3.90 10.57
C SER A 92 -9.22 2.86 11.09
N GLY A 93 -8.75 1.90 11.90
CA GLY A 93 -9.50 0.71 12.30
C GLY A 93 -9.78 -0.25 11.13
N LEU A 94 -9.12 -0.06 9.99
CA LEU A 94 -9.22 -0.89 8.79
C LEU A 94 -7.96 -1.76 8.71
N SER A 95 -7.89 -2.76 9.58
CA SER A 95 -6.68 -3.56 9.83
C SER A 95 -6.86 -5.05 9.48
N LYS A 96 -8.09 -5.57 9.56
CA LYS A 96 -8.39 -6.99 9.38
C LYS A 96 -9.09 -7.28 8.07
N VAL A 97 -8.84 -8.47 7.53
CA VAL A 97 -9.41 -8.94 6.27
C VAL A 97 -10.93 -8.96 6.34
N GLY A 98 -11.58 -8.24 5.42
CA GLY A 98 -13.04 -8.18 5.32
C GLY A 98 -13.64 -9.51 4.87
N LEU A 99 -14.59 -10.05 5.64
CA LEU A 99 -15.40 -11.20 5.27
C LEU A 99 -16.75 -10.73 4.66
N PRO A 100 -17.34 -11.49 3.72
CA PRO A 100 -18.70 -11.25 3.27
C PRO A 100 -19.68 -11.17 4.44
N GLY A 101 -20.49 -10.10 4.47
CA GLY A 101 -21.47 -9.87 5.54
C GLY A 101 -20.92 -9.24 6.83
N ALA A 102 -19.63 -8.87 6.89
CA ALA A 102 -19.09 -8.13 8.03
C ALA A 102 -19.68 -6.72 8.13
N ASP A 103 -20.00 -6.28 9.36
CA ASP A 103 -20.54 -4.95 9.66
C ASP A 103 -19.46 -3.83 9.69
N ILE A 104 -18.17 -4.20 9.65
CA ILE A 104 -17.01 -3.30 9.80
C ILE A 104 -16.37 -3.05 8.42
N GLY A 105 -16.13 -1.79 8.05
CA GLY A 105 -15.59 -1.40 6.75
C GLY A 105 -15.59 0.12 6.51
N MET A 106 -15.28 0.56 5.28
CA MET A 106 -15.38 1.97 4.90
C MET A 106 -16.84 2.45 4.90
N GLN A 107 -17.29 3.01 6.04
CA GLN A 107 -18.66 3.41 6.34
C GLN A 107 -19.73 2.30 6.28
N LYS A 108 -20.84 2.55 6.98
CA LYS A 108 -21.87 1.53 7.29
C LYS A 108 -22.85 1.32 6.15
N GLU A 109 -23.06 2.33 5.30
CA GLU A 109 -24.12 2.31 4.28
C GLU A 109 -23.71 1.58 3.00
N ASP A 110 -22.50 1.84 2.47
CA ASP A 110 -21.94 1.10 1.33
C ASP A 110 -20.41 1.28 1.22
N PRO A 111 -19.59 0.22 1.33
CA PRO A 111 -18.13 0.33 1.29
C PRO A 111 -17.55 0.56 -0.11
N MET A 112 -18.36 0.69 -1.16
CA MET A 112 -17.89 0.87 -2.54
C MET A 112 -16.95 2.09 -2.69
N PRO A 113 -15.79 1.96 -3.36
CA PRO A 113 -14.86 3.08 -3.56
C PRO A 113 -15.50 4.32 -4.21
N THR A 114 -16.53 4.13 -5.05
CA THR A 114 -17.28 5.22 -5.69
C THR A 114 -18.13 6.06 -4.73
N MET A 115 -18.34 5.61 -3.50
CA MET A 115 -18.91 6.41 -2.41
C MET A 115 -17.84 7.17 -1.61
N HIS A 116 -16.56 6.90 -1.88
CA HIS A 116 -15.40 7.39 -1.12
C HIS A 116 -14.39 8.15 -1.99
N GLY A 117 -14.88 8.80 -3.04
CA GLY A 117 -14.09 9.75 -3.84
C GLY A 117 -13.52 9.22 -5.16
N PHE A 118 -13.72 7.94 -5.48
CA PHE A 118 -13.39 7.42 -6.81
C PHE A 118 -14.53 7.72 -7.79
N ASP A 119 -14.19 8.13 -9.01
CA ASP A 119 -15.18 8.32 -10.07
C ASP A 119 -15.70 6.98 -10.62
N GLU A 120 -14.85 5.95 -10.61
CA GLU A 120 -15.10 4.64 -11.19
C GLU A 120 -14.35 3.55 -10.40
N PHE A 121 -14.95 2.38 -10.27
CA PHE A 121 -14.30 1.19 -9.70
C PHE A 121 -14.67 -0.06 -10.51
N TYR A 122 -13.69 -0.93 -10.72
CA TYR A 122 -13.88 -2.26 -11.28
C TYR A 122 -13.08 -3.27 -10.45
N GLY A 123 -13.75 -4.30 -9.92
CA GLY A 123 -13.09 -5.33 -9.13
C GLY A 123 -14.02 -6.04 -8.14
N ASN A 124 -13.44 -6.94 -7.36
CA ASN A 124 -14.04 -7.59 -6.21
C ASN A 124 -13.82 -6.78 -4.92
N LEU A 125 -14.63 -7.03 -3.89
CA LEU A 125 -14.52 -6.37 -2.59
C LEU A 125 -13.86 -7.23 -1.51
N TYR A 126 -13.75 -8.53 -1.75
CA TYR A 126 -13.30 -9.53 -0.79
C TYR A 126 -12.00 -10.18 -1.26
N HIS A 127 -11.33 -10.92 -0.38
CA HIS A 127 -10.16 -11.71 -0.77
C HIS A 127 -10.56 -12.88 -1.68
N LEU A 128 -9.62 -13.35 -2.51
CA LEU A 128 -9.91 -14.35 -3.55
C LEU A 128 -10.48 -15.66 -3.01
N ASN A 129 -10.02 -16.12 -1.84
CA ASN A 129 -10.55 -17.33 -1.22
C ASN A 129 -12.07 -17.22 -0.96
N ALA A 130 -12.56 -16.06 -0.50
CA ALA A 130 -13.98 -15.83 -0.24
C ALA A 130 -14.81 -15.86 -1.53
N GLU A 131 -14.22 -15.45 -2.66
CA GLU A 131 -14.88 -15.43 -3.97
C GLU A 131 -15.05 -16.83 -4.58
N GLU A 132 -14.12 -17.77 -4.30
CA GLU A 132 -14.19 -19.15 -4.80
C GLU A 132 -14.92 -20.13 -3.85
N GLU A 133 -15.14 -19.75 -2.59
CA GLU A 133 -15.87 -20.55 -1.59
C GLU A 133 -17.24 -21.07 -2.07
N PRO A 134 -18.07 -20.30 -2.82
CA PRO A 134 -19.33 -20.78 -3.38
C PRO A 134 -19.21 -22.01 -4.30
N GLU A 135 -18.02 -22.30 -4.85
CA GLU A 135 -17.75 -23.48 -5.68
C GLU A 135 -17.41 -24.74 -4.86
N LEU A 136 -17.21 -24.61 -3.55
CA LEU A 136 -16.94 -25.76 -2.68
C LEU A 136 -18.19 -26.66 -2.57
N ARG A 137 -17.93 -27.97 -2.43
CA ARG A 137 -18.96 -29.01 -2.38
C ARG A 137 -19.89 -28.86 -1.17
N ASP A 138 -19.32 -28.43 -0.05
CA ASP A 138 -19.94 -28.29 1.26
C ASP A 138 -20.38 -26.85 1.58
N TYR A 139 -20.15 -25.89 0.67
CA TYR A 139 -20.63 -24.52 0.85
C TYR A 139 -22.16 -24.46 0.78
N PRO A 140 -22.84 -23.79 1.75
CA PRO A 140 -24.30 -23.74 1.79
C PRO A 140 -24.90 -23.15 0.51
N LYS A 141 -25.88 -23.86 -0.07
CA LYS A 141 -26.56 -23.45 -1.33
C LYS A 141 -27.90 -22.76 -1.09
N ASP A 142 -28.28 -22.57 0.17
CA ASP A 142 -29.51 -21.89 0.55
C ASP A 142 -29.50 -20.41 0.09
N PRO A 143 -30.53 -19.91 -0.61
CA PRO A 143 -30.55 -18.55 -1.11
C PRO A 143 -30.47 -17.46 -0.02
N GLU A 144 -31.02 -17.70 1.17
CA GLU A 144 -30.95 -16.73 2.27
C GLU A 144 -29.55 -16.69 2.89
N PHE A 145 -28.86 -17.84 2.97
CA PHE A 145 -27.44 -17.87 3.31
C PHE A 145 -26.61 -17.07 2.30
N LEU A 146 -26.79 -17.32 1.01
CA LEU A 146 -26.06 -16.63 -0.07
C LEU A 146 -26.30 -15.13 -0.07
N LYS A 147 -27.53 -14.69 0.24
CA LYS A 147 -27.86 -13.27 0.32
C LYS A 147 -27.17 -12.55 1.48
N ARG A 148 -26.92 -13.25 2.60
CA ARG A 148 -26.34 -12.66 3.82
C ARG A 148 -24.81 -12.79 3.87
N TYR A 149 -24.29 -13.93 3.44
CA TYR A 149 -22.89 -14.32 3.65
C TYR A 149 -22.19 -14.69 2.34
N GLY A 150 -22.88 -14.66 1.20
CA GLY A 150 -22.25 -14.88 -0.09
C GLY A 150 -21.41 -13.66 -0.53
N PRO A 151 -20.29 -13.89 -1.24
CA PRO A 151 -19.55 -12.80 -1.84
C PRO A 151 -20.40 -12.08 -2.90
N ARG A 152 -20.16 -10.78 -3.04
CA ARG A 152 -20.64 -10.01 -4.19
C ARG A 152 -19.71 -10.35 -5.35
N GLY A 153 -20.26 -10.53 -6.55
CA GLY A 153 -19.45 -10.76 -7.75
C GLY A 153 -18.56 -9.57 -8.10
N VAL A 154 -17.84 -9.65 -9.22
CA VAL A 154 -17.01 -8.54 -9.70
C VAL A 154 -17.92 -7.37 -10.08
N LEU A 155 -17.68 -6.22 -9.46
CA LEU A 155 -18.50 -5.04 -9.58
C LEU A 155 -17.86 -4.03 -10.51
N HIS A 156 -18.67 -3.37 -11.31
CA HIS A 156 -18.31 -2.15 -12.03
C HIS A 156 -19.21 -1.03 -11.53
N SER A 157 -18.64 -0.01 -10.89
CA SER A 157 -19.41 1.11 -10.35
C SER A 157 -18.91 2.45 -10.82
N TRP A 158 -19.82 3.43 -10.84
CA TRP A 158 -19.55 4.82 -11.18
C TRP A 158 -20.22 5.74 -10.16
N ALA A 159 -19.48 6.76 -9.74
CA ALA A 159 -20.04 7.86 -8.97
C ALA A 159 -20.99 8.70 -9.86
N LEU A 160 -22.10 9.14 -9.28
CA LEU A 160 -23.09 10.00 -9.94
C LEU A 160 -23.04 11.40 -9.33
N PRO A 161 -23.32 12.47 -10.12
CA PRO A 161 -23.25 13.85 -9.63
C PRO A 161 -24.15 14.17 -8.42
N ASN A 162 -25.19 13.37 -8.19
CA ASN A 162 -26.13 13.53 -7.08
C ASN A 162 -25.65 12.87 -5.77
N GLY A 163 -24.40 12.41 -5.70
CA GLY A 163 -23.84 11.71 -4.53
C GLY A 163 -24.31 10.27 -4.38
N ARG A 164 -24.92 9.69 -5.42
CA ARG A 164 -25.24 8.25 -5.52
C ARG A 164 -24.22 7.55 -6.41
N GLN A 165 -24.40 6.25 -6.60
CA GLN A 165 -23.63 5.45 -7.54
C GLN A 165 -24.51 4.57 -8.42
N LYS A 166 -23.99 4.25 -9.60
CA LYS A 166 -24.47 3.15 -10.44
C LYS A 166 -23.56 1.96 -10.17
N ILE A 167 -24.14 0.77 -9.94
CA ILE A 167 -23.39 -0.48 -9.75
C ILE A 167 -23.91 -1.51 -10.75
N GLU A 168 -23.00 -2.12 -11.49
CA GLU A 168 -23.24 -3.30 -12.30
C GLU A 168 -22.49 -4.48 -11.68
N ASN A 169 -23.23 -5.54 -11.33
CA ASN A 169 -22.62 -6.81 -10.93
C ASN A 169 -22.42 -7.66 -12.19
N THR A 170 -21.15 -7.89 -12.55
CA THR A 170 -20.77 -8.62 -13.77
C THR A 170 -20.76 -10.14 -13.58
N GLY A 171 -21.22 -10.62 -12.41
CA GLY A 171 -21.24 -12.03 -12.05
C GLY A 171 -20.08 -12.41 -11.11
N PRO A 172 -20.10 -13.64 -10.58
CA PRO A 172 -19.13 -14.12 -9.61
C PRO A 172 -17.69 -14.10 -10.16
N LEU A 173 -16.72 -13.99 -9.26
CA LEU A 173 -15.31 -14.26 -9.57
C LEU A 173 -15.02 -15.74 -9.33
N THR A 174 -15.40 -16.59 -10.30
CA THR A 174 -15.14 -18.03 -10.21
C THR A 174 -13.66 -18.36 -10.41
N LYS A 175 -13.22 -19.55 -10.01
CA LYS A 175 -11.87 -20.10 -10.30
C LYS A 175 -11.51 -19.96 -11.77
N LYS A 176 -12.46 -20.27 -12.67
CA LYS A 176 -12.27 -20.13 -14.11
C LYS A 176 -12.08 -18.68 -14.55
N ARG A 177 -12.77 -17.73 -13.91
CA ARG A 177 -12.59 -16.30 -14.21
C ARG A 177 -11.27 -15.76 -13.63
N MET A 178 -10.83 -16.27 -12.48
CA MET A 178 -9.55 -15.88 -11.85
C MET A 178 -8.35 -16.12 -12.77
N GLU A 179 -8.38 -17.15 -13.63
CA GLU A 179 -7.33 -17.38 -14.64
C GLU A 179 -7.02 -16.14 -15.50
N THR A 180 -8.02 -15.30 -15.79
CA THR A 180 -7.90 -14.19 -16.76
C THR A 180 -8.34 -12.83 -16.21
N VAL A 181 -8.72 -12.74 -14.93
CA VAL A 181 -9.27 -11.50 -14.35
C VAL A 181 -8.27 -10.35 -14.42
N ASP A 182 -6.98 -10.61 -14.19
CA ASP A 182 -5.94 -9.57 -14.22
C ASP A 182 -5.66 -9.06 -15.63
N ASP A 183 -5.85 -9.89 -16.66
CA ASP A 183 -5.77 -9.44 -18.06
C ASP A 183 -6.91 -8.44 -18.36
N ASP A 184 -8.12 -8.69 -17.86
CA ASP A 184 -9.25 -7.77 -17.96
C ASP A 184 -9.01 -6.47 -17.17
N VAL A 185 -8.48 -6.57 -15.93
CA VAL A 185 -8.09 -5.40 -15.13
C VAL A 185 -7.03 -4.55 -15.86
N ALA A 186 -5.98 -5.16 -16.43
CA ALA A 186 -4.93 -4.46 -17.16
C ALA A 186 -5.48 -3.74 -18.41
N ASN A 187 -6.33 -4.42 -19.18
CA ASN A 187 -6.97 -3.85 -20.37
C ASN A 187 -7.90 -2.69 -20.02
N ARG A 188 -8.66 -2.80 -18.93
CA ARG A 188 -9.54 -1.72 -18.43
C ARG A 188 -8.73 -0.54 -17.91
N ALA A 189 -7.65 -0.77 -17.17
CA ALA A 189 -6.72 0.26 -16.74
C ALA A 189 -6.15 1.04 -17.94
N ALA A 190 -5.66 0.33 -18.96
CA ALA A 190 -5.17 0.94 -20.19
C ALA A 190 -6.27 1.74 -20.92
N LYS A 191 -7.50 1.22 -20.97
CA LYS A 191 -8.62 1.94 -21.60
C LYS A 191 -9.03 3.19 -20.83
N PHE A 192 -9.04 3.12 -19.50
CA PHE A 192 -9.33 4.24 -18.62
C PHE A 192 -8.31 5.37 -18.80
N LEU A 193 -7.02 5.04 -18.88
CA LEU A 193 -5.95 6.00 -19.20
C LEU A 193 -6.20 6.66 -20.57
N GLU A 194 -6.42 5.87 -21.61
CA GLU A 194 -6.66 6.38 -22.97
C GLU A 194 -7.84 7.36 -23.00
N ASN A 195 -8.97 6.99 -22.40
CA ASN A 195 -10.19 7.79 -22.42
C ASN A 195 -10.00 9.12 -21.70
N ASN A 196 -9.40 9.11 -20.50
CA ASN A 196 -9.23 10.33 -19.70
C ASN A 196 -8.16 11.26 -20.27
N VAL A 197 -7.08 10.71 -20.83
CA VAL A 197 -6.04 11.50 -21.49
C VAL A 197 -6.59 12.17 -22.75
N LYS A 198 -7.36 11.45 -23.58
CA LYS A 198 -8.05 12.06 -24.74
C LYS A 198 -9.05 13.14 -24.33
N ALA A 199 -9.68 12.99 -23.16
CA ALA A 199 -10.57 14.00 -22.59
C ALA A 199 -9.83 15.17 -21.91
N GLY A 200 -8.49 15.18 -21.90
CA GLY A 200 -7.69 16.24 -21.29
C GLY A 200 -7.76 16.29 -19.76
N LYS A 201 -8.15 15.20 -19.10
CA LYS A 201 -8.27 15.12 -17.64
C LYS A 201 -7.01 14.51 -17.02
N PRO A 202 -6.49 15.06 -15.90
CA PRO A 202 -5.47 14.37 -15.12
C PRO A 202 -6.07 13.10 -14.51
N VAL A 203 -5.25 12.05 -14.40
CA VAL A 203 -5.69 10.73 -13.93
C VAL A 203 -5.12 10.43 -12.54
N PHE A 204 -5.95 9.91 -11.64
CA PHE A 204 -5.53 9.05 -10.54
C PHE A 204 -6.08 7.65 -10.80
N LEU A 205 -5.20 6.69 -11.04
CA LEU A 205 -5.55 5.30 -11.31
C LEU A 205 -4.82 4.40 -10.32
N TRP A 206 -5.58 3.57 -9.59
CA TRP A 206 -5.04 2.60 -8.66
C TRP A 206 -5.43 1.19 -9.12
N VAL A 207 -4.50 0.54 -9.81
CA VAL A 207 -4.62 -0.82 -10.33
C VAL A 207 -4.17 -1.79 -9.26
N ASN A 208 -5.10 -2.64 -8.81
CA ASN A 208 -4.84 -3.68 -7.83
C ASN A 208 -5.10 -5.01 -8.51
N PHE A 209 -4.04 -5.66 -8.96
CA PHE A 209 -4.14 -7.01 -9.49
C PHE A 209 -4.46 -7.99 -8.36
N THR A 210 -5.13 -9.08 -8.73
CA THR A 210 -5.56 -10.12 -7.80
C THR A 210 -4.46 -11.16 -7.59
N HIS A 211 -3.65 -11.42 -8.61
CA HIS A 211 -2.44 -12.19 -8.43
C HIS A 211 -1.42 -11.37 -7.60
N MET A 212 -0.74 -11.98 -6.63
CA MET A 212 -0.56 -13.42 -6.40
C MET A 212 -1.29 -13.93 -5.13
N HIS A 213 -2.43 -13.35 -4.76
CA HIS A 213 -3.16 -13.77 -3.56
C HIS A 213 -3.56 -15.25 -3.66
N PHE A 214 -3.42 -16.00 -2.56
CA PHE A 214 -3.78 -17.41 -2.56
C PHE A 214 -5.31 -17.60 -2.76
N ARG A 215 -5.77 -18.55 -3.58
CA ARG A 215 -5.00 -19.49 -4.42
C ARG A 215 -4.80 -18.91 -5.80
N THR A 216 -3.60 -19.08 -6.36
CA THR A 216 -3.29 -18.65 -7.71
C THR A 216 -3.91 -19.60 -8.72
N HIS A 217 -4.69 -19.08 -9.67
CA HIS A 217 -5.24 -19.83 -10.79
C HIS A 217 -4.56 -19.40 -12.09
N VAL A 218 -3.70 -20.27 -12.63
CA VAL A 218 -2.88 -19.97 -13.82
C VAL A 218 -3.66 -20.30 -15.09
N LYS A 219 -3.47 -19.49 -16.14
CA LYS A 219 -4.01 -19.79 -17.48
C LYS A 219 -3.41 -21.10 -18.00
N PRO A 220 -4.20 -22.01 -18.62
CA PRO A 220 -3.67 -23.26 -19.15
C PRO A 220 -2.48 -23.08 -20.12
N GLU A 221 -2.48 -22.03 -20.94
CA GLU A 221 -1.39 -21.71 -21.86
C GLU A 221 -0.14 -21.12 -21.18
N SER A 222 -0.27 -20.67 -19.94
CA SER A 222 0.81 -20.10 -19.13
C SER A 222 1.51 -21.14 -18.27
N GLU A 223 0.93 -22.33 -18.08
CA GLU A 223 1.53 -23.38 -17.27
C GLU A 223 2.90 -23.82 -17.81
N GLY A 224 3.91 -23.80 -16.94
CA GLY A 224 5.29 -24.17 -17.25
C GLY A 224 6.10 -23.08 -17.95
N GLN A 225 5.57 -21.87 -18.16
CA GLN A 225 6.29 -20.78 -18.82
C GLN A 225 7.52 -20.29 -18.03
N SER A 226 7.52 -20.48 -16.71
CA SER A 226 8.66 -20.21 -15.83
C SER A 226 9.77 -21.27 -15.94
N GLY A 227 9.51 -22.37 -16.66
CA GLY A 227 10.47 -23.40 -16.98
C GLY A 227 10.29 -24.69 -16.17
N ARG A 228 11.15 -25.66 -16.46
CA ARG A 228 11.09 -27.00 -15.85
C ARG A 228 11.22 -26.91 -14.32
N TRP A 229 10.33 -27.60 -13.61
CA TRP A 229 10.30 -27.74 -12.14
C TRP A 229 9.99 -26.46 -11.35
N GLN A 230 9.33 -25.49 -11.99
CA GLN A 230 8.83 -24.30 -11.33
C GLN A 230 7.36 -24.43 -10.92
N SER A 231 6.89 -23.55 -10.03
CA SER A 231 5.52 -23.59 -9.50
C SER A 231 4.56 -22.73 -10.32
N PRO A 232 3.23 -23.00 -10.24
CA PRO A 232 2.21 -22.14 -10.82
C PRO A 232 2.32 -20.67 -10.38
N TYR A 233 2.77 -20.41 -9.15
CA TYR A 233 3.05 -19.05 -8.68
C TYR A 233 4.09 -18.34 -9.57
N HIS A 234 5.14 -19.04 -10.00
CA HIS A 234 6.16 -18.48 -10.88
C HIS A 234 5.62 -18.19 -12.28
N ASP A 235 4.73 -19.05 -12.79
CA ASP A 235 4.05 -18.82 -14.07
C ASP A 235 3.16 -17.58 -14.00
N ALA A 236 2.34 -17.45 -12.96
CA ALA A 236 1.48 -16.28 -12.79
C ALA A 236 2.25 -15.00 -12.47
N MET A 237 3.43 -15.05 -11.84
CA MET A 237 4.31 -13.88 -11.70
C MET A 237 4.78 -13.33 -13.05
N ILE A 238 5.01 -14.19 -14.05
CA ILE A 238 5.34 -13.76 -15.42
C ILE A 238 4.12 -13.11 -16.07
N ASP A 239 2.91 -13.62 -15.83
CA ASP A 239 1.69 -12.99 -16.34
C ASP A 239 1.38 -11.66 -15.65
N HIS A 240 1.60 -11.56 -14.34
CA HIS A 240 1.52 -10.32 -13.59
C HIS A 240 2.46 -9.26 -14.18
N ASP A 241 3.71 -9.63 -14.48
CA ASP A 241 4.64 -8.72 -15.15
C ASP A 241 4.13 -8.25 -16.52
N LYS A 242 3.53 -9.13 -17.34
CA LYS A 242 2.91 -8.74 -18.62
C LYS A 242 1.73 -7.79 -18.43
N ASN A 243 0.92 -7.99 -17.38
CA ASN A 243 -0.20 -7.13 -17.03
C ASN A 243 0.26 -5.74 -16.57
N VAL A 244 1.34 -5.67 -15.79
CA VAL A 244 2.04 -4.40 -15.49
C VAL A 244 2.52 -3.74 -16.80
N GLY A 245 3.15 -4.51 -17.69
CA GLY A 245 3.60 -4.05 -19.00
C GLY A 245 2.50 -3.41 -19.84
N THR A 246 1.29 -4.00 -19.83
CA THR A 246 0.13 -3.47 -20.56
C THR A 246 -0.24 -2.04 -20.12
N VAL A 247 -0.17 -1.75 -18.82
CA VAL A 247 -0.44 -0.41 -18.28
C VAL A 247 0.72 0.54 -18.62
N LEU A 248 1.97 0.10 -18.46
CA LEU A 248 3.15 0.91 -18.77
C LEU A 248 3.24 1.28 -20.26
N ASP A 249 3.03 0.31 -21.15
CA ASP A 249 3.03 0.52 -22.59
C ASP A 249 1.95 1.51 -23.01
N LYS A 250 0.79 1.49 -22.33
CA LYS A 250 -0.27 2.48 -22.61
C LYS A 250 0.17 3.90 -22.24
N ILE A 251 0.87 4.08 -21.12
CA ILE A 251 1.43 5.37 -20.71
C ILE A 251 2.39 5.90 -21.78
N ASP A 252 3.26 5.04 -22.32
CA ASP A 252 4.21 5.45 -23.36
C ASP A 252 3.53 5.73 -24.70
N GLN A 253 2.58 4.88 -25.12
CA GLN A 253 1.79 5.06 -26.35
C GLN A 253 1.02 6.39 -26.35
N LEU A 254 0.55 6.84 -25.18
CA LEU A 254 -0.14 8.11 -25.02
C LEU A 254 0.81 9.31 -24.94
N GLY A 255 2.13 9.09 -24.85
CA GLY A 255 3.13 10.15 -24.76
C GLY A 255 3.05 10.96 -23.47
N ILE A 256 2.58 10.36 -22.37
CA ILE A 256 2.35 11.06 -21.09
C ILE A 256 3.38 10.69 -20.00
N ALA A 257 4.40 9.90 -20.33
CA ALA A 257 5.35 9.35 -19.36
C ALA A 257 6.00 10.44 -18.47
N ASP A 258 6.50 11.53 -19.06
CA ASP A 258 7.17 12.62 -18.33
C ASP A 258 6.25 13.35 -17.32
N ASN A 259 4.93 13.29 -17.51
CA ASN A 259 3.94 13.88 -16.61
C ASN A 259 3.15 12.81 -15.83
N THR A 260 3.72 11.62 -15.63
CA THR A 260 3.05 10.52 -14.92
C THR A 260 3.94 9.93 -13.84
N ILE A 261 3.47 9.95 -12.60
CA ILE A 261 4.06 9.21 -11.49
C ILE A 261 3.53 7.77 -11.59
N VAL A 262 4.45 6.80 -11.66
CA VAL A 262 4.12 5.37 -11.61
C VAL A 262 4.73 4.76 -10.36
N LEU A 263 3.89 4.16 -9.50
CA LEU A 263 4.33 3.39 -8.33
C LEU A 263 4.01 1.91 -8.54
N TYR A 264 5.00 1.04 -8.35
CA TYR A 264 4.80 -0.40 -8.18
C TYR A 264 5.04 -0.82 -6.73
N SER A 265 4.16 -1.63 -6.15
CA SER A 265 4.31 -2.22 -4.80
C SER A 265 3.41 -3.46 -4.63
N THR A 266 3.32 -3.97 -3.41
CA THR A 266 2.25 -4.86 -2.92
C THR A 266 1.71 -4.35 -1.58
N ASP A 267 0.63 -4.93 -1.07
CA ASP A 267 -0.07 -4.51 0.14
C ASP A 267 0.50 -5.07 1.45
N ASN A 268 1.14 -6.24 1.41
CA ASN A 268 1.80 -6.86 2.55
C ASN A 268 2.89 -7.83 2.12
N GLY A 269 3.58 -8.41 3.10
CA GLY A 269 4.53 -9.50 2.91
C GLY A 269 3.90 -10.75 2.27
N PRO A 270 4.70 -11.67 1.71
CA PRO A 270 4.18 -12.87 1.07
C PRO A 270 3.46 -13.81 2.05
N HIS A 271 2.52 -14.58 1.51
CA HIS A 271 1.81 -15.64 2.23
C HIS A 271 2.50 -17.00 1.97
N TYR A 272 3.38 -17.45 2.87
CA TYR A 272 4.19 -18.68 2.72
C TYR A 272 3.40 -19.96 2.89
N ASN A 273 2.34 -19.92 3.70
CA ASN A 273 1.67 -21.15 4.12
C ASN A 273 0.95 -21.92 3.00
N THR A 274 0.92 -21.35 1.78
CA THR A 274 0.39 -21.98 0.57
C THR A 274 1.47 -22.52 -0.37
N TRP A 275 2.74 -22.57 0.06
CA TRP A 275 3.83 -23.16 -0.73
C TRP A 275 3.44 -24.56 -1.27
N PRO A 276 3.68 -24.85 -2.57
CA PRO A 276 4.51 -24.10 -3.53
C PRO A 276 3.80 -22.94 -4.25
N ASP A 277 2.54 -22.65 -3.94
CA ASP A 277 1.79 -21.49 -4.44
C ASP A 277 1.98 -20.29 -3.51
N ALA A 278 3.21 -19.77 -3.41
CA ALA A 278 3.55 -18.71 -2.46
C ALA A 278 4.71 -17.83 -2.93
N GLY A 279 4.65 -16.56 -2.51
CA GLY A 279 5.77 -15.62 -2.61
C GLY A 279 6.89 -15.94 -1.61
N THR A 280 8.03 -15.28 -1.77
CA THR A 280 9.17 -15.44 -0.85
C THR A 280 9.88 -14.12 -0.57
N THR A 281 10.42 -14.00 0.63
CA THR A 281 11.16 -12.81 1.07
C THR A 281 12.36 -13.24 1.92
N PRO A 282 13.50 -12.53 1.91
CA PRO A 282 14.65 -12.91 2.73
C PRO A 282 14.47 -12.54 4.21
N PHE A 283 13.52 -11.65 4.49
CA PHE A 283 13.17 -11.17 5.82
C PHE A 283 12.44 -12.24 6.64
N ARG A 284 12.61 -12.20 7.97
CA ARG A 284 11.97 -13.17 8.86
C ARG A 284 10.45 -13.03 8.83
N GLY A 285 9.75 -14.15 8.94
CA GLY A 285 8.29 -14.20 9.00
C GLY A 285 7.62 -13.95 7.66
N GLU A 286 6.29 -13.92 7.71
CA GLU A 286 5.40 -13.80 6.56
C GLU A 286 4.22 -12.88 6.91
N LYS A 287 3.29 -12.71 5.97
CA LYS A 287 1.98 -12.06 6.19
C LYS A 287 1.40 -12.41 7.56
N ASN A 288 0.83 -11.40 8.23
CA ASN A 288 0.22 -11.48 9.55
C ASN A 288 1.17 -11.71 10.76
N SER A 289 2.49 -11.58 10.58
CA SER A 289 3.46 -11.64 11.70
C SER A 289 4.07 -10.26 12.03
N ASN A 290 4.68 -10.11 13.22
CA ASN A 290 5.39 -8.89 13.64
C ASN A 290 6.75 -8.66 12.94
N TRP A 291 7.21 -9.64 12.16
CA TRP A 291 8.57 -9.68 11.62
C TRP A 291 8.70 -8.86 10.33
N GLU A 292 9.92 -8.51 9.93
CA GLU A 292 10.18 -7.68 8.74
C GLU A 292 9.55 -8.25 7.46
N GLY A 293 9.43 -9.57 7.37
CA GLY A 293 8.84 -10.25 6.22
C GLY A 293 7.35 -10.00 6.01
N ALA A 294 6.62 -9.52 7.02
CA ALA A 294 5.21 -9.14 6.89
C ALA A 294 5.01 -7.70 6.39
N TYR A 295 5.95 -6.81 6.71
CA TYR A 295 5.79 -5.36 6.49
C TYR A 295 6.71 -4.81 5.41
N ARG A 296 7.91 -5.38 5.22
CA ARG A 296 8.89 -4.86 4.26
C ARG A 296 8.66 -5.49 2.89
N VAL A 297 8.11 -4.70 1.98
CA VAL A 297 7.64 -5.14 0.66
C VAL A 297 8.50 -4.56 -0.48
N PRO A 298 8.45 -5.13 -1.71
CA PRO A 298 9.04 -4.46 -2.87
C PRO A 298 8.33 -3.14 -3.17
N ALA A 299 9.09 -2.10 -3.54
CA ALA A 299 8.53 -0.84 -4.02
C ALA A 299 9.47 -0.11 -4.97
N MET A 300 8.88 0.47 -6.03
CA MET A 300 9.60 1.26 -7.04
C MET A 300 8.73 2.40 -7.53
N VAL A 301 9.34 3.56 -7.76
CA VAL A 301 8.65 4.74 -8.30
C VAL A 301 9.37 5.30 -9.51
N ARG A 302 8.62 5.59 -10.57
CA ARG A 302 9.08 6.21 -11.81
C ARG A 302 8.37 7.54 -12.02
N TRP A 303 9.15 8.58 -12.28
CA TRP A 303 8.64 9.87 -12.77
C TRP A 303 9.77 10.52 -13.61
N PRO A 304 9.79 10.29 -14.93
CA PRO A 304 10.88 10.75 -15.79
C PRO A 304 11.03 12.27 -15.75
N GLY A 305 12.28 12.75 -15.70
CA GLY A 305 12.61 14.17 -15.58
C GLY A 305 12.58 14.71 -14.14
N GLU A 306 11.83 14.09 -13.23
CA GLU A 306 11.70 14.51 -11.83
C GLU A 306 12.47 13.60 -10.87
N ILE A 307 12.48 12.29 -11.11
CA ILE A 307 13.21 11.30 -10.32
C ILE A 307 14.41 10.79 -11.12
N LYS A 308 15.58 10.74 -10.47
CA LYS A 308 16.80 10.22 -11.10
C LYS A 308 16.65 8.72 -11.39
N ALA A 309 16.68 8.35 -12.67
CA ALA A 309 16.61 6.96 -13.12
C ALA A 309 17.74 6.09 -12.55
N GLY A 310 17.41 4.82 -12.26
CA GLY A 310 18.32 3.83 -11.70
C GLY A 310 18.81 4.15 -10.29
N SER A 311 18.10 5.00 -9.55
CA SER A 311 18.47 5.35 -8.17
C SER A 311 17.98 4.32 -7.16
N VAL A 312 18.70 4.22 -6.04
CA VAL A 312 18.33 3.35 -4.92
C VAL A 312 18.14 4.22 -3.69
N SER A 313 17.04 4.02 -2.97
CA SER A 313 16.79 4.67 -1.68
C SER A 313 16.80 3.66 -0.54
N ASN A 314 17.55 4.01 0.50
CA ASN A 314 17.56 3.29 1.78
C ASN A 314 16.82 4.07 2.88
N GLU A 315 16.16 5.19 2.54
CA GLU A 315 15.32 5.94 3.48
C GLU A 315 14.12 5.09 3.88
N ILE A 316 13.69 5.23 5.14
CA ILE A 316 12.48 4.58 5.63
C ILE A 316 11.29 5.26 4.96
N MET A 317 10.51 4.52 4.18
CA MET A 317 9.27 5.04 3.58
C MET A 317 8.16 4.03 3.79
N SER A 318 6.92 4.51 3.88
CA SER A 318 5.74 3.68 4.15
C SER A 318 4.62 3.96 3.15
N HIS A 319 3.70 3.00 3.01
CA HIS A 319 2.39 3.18 2.36
C HIS A 319 1.73 4.50 2.77
N MET A 320 1.79 4.84 4.07
CA MET A 320 1.18 6.05 4.61
C MET A 320 1.72 7.34 3.99
N ASP A 321 2.95 7.33 3.49
CA ASP A 321 3.64 8.52 2.96
C ASP A 321 3.13 8.93 1.58
N TRP A 322 2.47 8.03 0.86
CA TRP A 322 2.02 8.33 -0.50
C TRP A 322 0.88 9.33 -0.55
N LEU A 323 -0.11 9.28 0.35
CA LEU A 323 -1.19 10.28 0.34
C LEU A 323 -0.67 11.73 0.42
N PRO A 324 0.14 12.13 1.42
CA PRO A 324 0.68 13.49 1.46
C PRO A 324 1.67 13.78 0.33
N THR A 325 2.44 12.79 -0.14
CA THR A 325 3.40 12.96 -1.25
C THR A 325 2.69 13.22 -2.59
N LEU A 326 1.67 12.43 -2.91
CA LEU A 326 0.88 12.55 -4.14
C LEU A 326 0.06 13.84 -4.16
N LEU A 327 -0.52 14.22 -3.01
CA LEU A 327 -1.22 15.50 -2.90
C LEU A 327 -0.27 16.70 -3.02
N ALA A 328 0.94 16.60 -2.47
CA ALA A 328 1.98 17.60 -2.72
C ALA A 328 2.32 17.72 -4.21
N ALA A 329 2.46 16.60 -4.92
CA ALA A 329 2.71 16.57 -6.36
C ALA A 329 1.53 17.18 -7.15
N ALA A 330 0.30 17.03 -6.65
CA ALA A 330 -0.91 17.65 -7.21
C ALA A 330 -1.12 19.13 -6.80
N GLY A 331 -0.19 19.72 -6.04
CA GLY A 331 -0.21 21.14 -5.64
C GLY A 331 -0.79 21.43 -4.25
N VAL A 332 -0.90 20.43 -3.38
CA VAL A 332 -1.39 20.55 -1.99
C VAL A 332 -0.34 20.04 -0.99
N PRO A 333 0.81 20.75 -0.85
CA PRO A 333 1.94 20.27 -0.04
C PRO A 333 1.71 20.28 1.47
N ASP A 334 0.70 21.01 1.94
CA ASP A 334 0.34 21.25 3.34
C ASP A 334 -0.95 20.50 3.77
N VAL A 335 -1.27 19.39 3.09
CA VAL A 335 -2.50 18.63 3.35
C VAL A 335 -2.59 18.14 4.80
N LYS A 336 -1.48 17.72 5.41
CA LYS A 336 -1.43 17.22 6.78
C LYS A 336 -1.89 18.29 7.77
N GLU A 337 -1.35 19.50 7.65
CA GLU A 337 -1.69 20.65 8.48
C GLU A 337 -3.13 21.10 8.26
N ARG A 338 -3.60 21.09 7.01
CA ARG A 338 -4.99 21.42 6.66
C ARG A 338 -5.97 20.44 7.30
N LEU A 339 -5.72 19.14 7.19
CA LEU A 339 -6.59 18.10 7.75
C LEU A 339 -6.64 18.15 9.28
N MET A 340 -5.52 18.41 9.97
CA MET A 340 -5.53 18.55 11.43
C MET A 340 -6.36 19.75 11.90
N LYS A 341 -6.37 20.85 11.14
CA LYS A 341 -7.16 22.06 11.42
C LYS A 341 -8.64 21.97 10.99
N GLY A 342 -8.99 20.94 10.23
CA GLY A 342 -10.27 20.83 9.54
C GLY A 342 -10.17 21.36 8.11
N HIS A 343 -10.34 20.47 7.13
CA HIS A 343 -10.28 20.79 5.70
C HIS A 343 -11.54 20.31 4.99
N ARG A 344 -12.14 21.19 4.18
CA ARG A 344 -13.28 20.83 3.33
C ARG A 344 -12.78 20.27 2.00
N ALA A 345 -13.10 19.02 1.72
CA ALA A 345 -12.87 18.37 0.43
C ALA A 345 -14.23 17.91 -0.14
N GLY A 346 -14.62 18.50 -1.27
CA GLY A 346 -15.98 18.33 -1.81
C GLY A 346 -17.06 18.77 -0.82
N ASN A 347 -17.97 17.85 -0.52
CA ASN A 347 -19.09 18.09 0.40
C ASN A 347 -18.79 17.68 1.85
N MET A 348 -17.59 17.16 2.12
CA MET A 348 -17.21 16.67 3.45
C MET A 348 -16.16 17.58 4.08
N THR A 349 -16.21 17.70 5.41
CA THR A 349 -15.15 18.34 6.20
C THR A 349 -14.42 17.26 6.98
N TYR A 350 -13.12 17.15 6.74
CA TYR A 350 -12.25 16.19 7.39
C TYR A 350 -11.43 16.89 8.45
N LYS A 351 -11.52 16.41 9.69
CA LYS A 351 -10.58 16.74 10.77
C LYS A 351 -9.87 15.47 11.19
N VAL A 352 -8.74 15.18 10.55
CA VAL A 352 -8.01 13.91 10.73
C VAL A 352 -6.50 14.15 10.83
N HIS A 353 -5.80 13.21 11.44
CA HIS A 353 -4.35 13.18 11.52
C HIS A 353 -3.79 12.20 10.48
N LEU A 354 -2.87 12.65 9.63
CA LEU A 354 -2.11 11.77 8.74
C LEU A 354 -0.83 11.30 9.44
N ASP A 355 -0.56 10.02 9.38
CA ASP A 355 0.67 9.41 9.91
C ASP A 355 1.79 9.33 8.85
N GLY A 356 1.43 9.63 7.60
CA GLY A 356 2.37 9.83 6.50
C GLY A 356 3.13 11.16 6.53
N TYR A 357 4.21 11.20 5.76
CA TYR A 357 5.05 12.36 5.49
C TYR A 357 5.16 12.64 3.99
N ASN A 358 5.39 13.91 3.63
CA ASN A 358 5.59 14.32 2.25
C ASN A 358 7.05 14.04 1.80
N PHE A 359 7.24 13.01 0.99
CA PHE A 359 8.53 12.61 0.41
C PHE A 359 8.87 13.33 -0.89
N LEU A 360 8.00 14.16 -1.45
CA LEU A 360 8.21 14.79 -2.75
C LEU A 360 9.56 15.55 -2.85
N PRO A 361 10.00 16.34 -1.83
CA PRO A 361 11.31 16.97 -1.89
C PRO A 361 12.47 15.97 -1.98
N PHE A 362 12.39 14.84 -1.28
CA PHE A 362 13.41 13.79 -1.34
C PHE A 362 13.44 13.10 -2.71
N LEU A 363 12.26 12.65 -3.19
CA LEU A 363 12.14 11.94 -4.47
C LEU A 363 12.66 12.77 -5.65
N THR A 364 12.43 14.09 -5.61
CA THR A 364 12.86 15.05 -6.65
C THR A 364 14.27 15.61 -6.43
N GLY A 365 15.03 15.07 -5.47
CA GLY A 365 16.41 15.51 -5.19
C GLY A 365 16.54 16.91 -4.57
N ARG A 366 15.42 17.55 -4.21
CA ARG A 366 15.38 18.86 -3.52
C ARG A 366 15.74 18.75 -2.03
N ALA A 367 15.58 17.56 -1.44
CA ALA A 367 16.06 17.22 -0.10
C ALA A 367 17.00 16.01 -0.18
N LYS A 368 18.04 16.00 0.66
CA LYS A 368 19.03 14.91 0.70
C LYS A 368 18.57 13.68 1.51
N LYS A 369 17.58 13.86 2.39
CA LYS A 369 17.06 12.82 3.29
C LYS A 369 15.54 12.81 3.24
N GLY A 370 14.96 11.63 3.47
CA GLY A 370 13.54 11.47 3.69
C GLY A 370 13.12 12.07 5.04
N PRO A 371 11.85 12.46 5.19
CA PRO A 371 11.34 13.04 6.44
C PRO A 371 11.04 12.03 7.56
N ARG A 372 11.00 10.72 7.27
CA ARG A 372 10.61 9.68 8.22
C ARG A 372 11.83 9.07 8.90
N GLU A 373 11.79 8.98 10.22
CA GLU A 373 12.79 8.28 11.02
C GLU A 373 12.24 7.00 11.66
N GLU A 374 10.92 6.81 11.60
CA GLU A 374 10.20 5.82 12.38
C GLU A 374 9.18 5.02 11.59
N PHE A 375 8.85 3.84 12.12
CA PHE A 375 7.72 3.04 11.67
C PHE A 375 7.11 2.27 12.85
N PHE A 376 5.79 2.21 12.95
CA PHE A 376 5.08 1.51 14.01
C PHE A 376 4.41 0.27 13.42
N TYR A 377 4.63 -0.88 14.05
CA TYR A 377 4.12 -2.16 13.59
C TYR A 377 2.84 -2.47 14.35
N PHE A 378 1.69 -2.18 13.75
CA PHE A 378 0.39 -2.50 14.31
C PHE A 378 -0.14 -3.81 13.73
N SER A 379 -0.70 -4.68 14.58
CA SER A 379 -1.33 -5.93 14.13
C SER A 379 -2.65 -5.67 13.40
N ASP A 380 -3.18 -6.70 12.75
CA ASP A 380 -4.53 -6.72 12.19
C ASP A 380 -5.60 -6.61 13.29
N ASP A 381 -5.27 -6.95 14.53
CA ASP A 381 -6.07 -6.72 15.74
C ASP A 381 -5.82 -5.36 16.43
N GLY A 382 -4.86 -4.57 15.92
CA GLY A 382 -4.55 -3.23 16.44
C GLY A 382 -3.52 -3.18 17.59
N ASP A 383 -2.83 -4.28 17.87
CA ASP A 383 -1.75 -4.33 18.87
C ASP A 383 -0.48 -3.63 18.37
N LEU A 384 0.16 -2.84 19.23
CA LEU A 384 1.50 -2.31 18.93
C LEU A 384 2.55 -3.42 19.16
N GLN A 385 3.00 -4.04 18.08
CA GLN A 385 3.92 -5.18 18.11
C GLN A 385 5.38 -4.75 18.19
N ALA A 386 5.74 -3.67 17.52
CA ALA A 386 7.10 -3.15 17.49
C ALA A 386 7.15 -1.67 17.09
N ILE A 387 8.31 -1.05 17.31
CA ILE A 387 8.69 0.20 16.65
C ILE A 387 10.00 0.01 15.91
N ARG A 388 10.15 0.69 14.78
CA ARG A 388 11.43 1.01 14.17
C ARG A 388 11.70 2.48 14.40
N TYR A 389 12.90 2.83 14.83
CA TYR A 389 13.45 4.18 14.83
C TYR A 389 14.88 4.13 14.33
N ASP A 390 15.16 4.85 13.24
CA ASP A 390 16.40 4.75 12.49
C ASP A 390 16.72 3.28 12.14
N ASN A 391 17.85 2.76 12.61
CA ASN A 391 18.26 1.38 12.36
C ASN A 391 17.72 0.42 13.42
N TRP A 392 17.08 0.90 14.48
CA TRP A 392 16.68 0.07 15.61
C TRP A 392 15.23 -0.37 15.49
N LYS A 393 14.99 -1.68 15.57
CA LYS A 393 13.67 -2.26 15.76
C LYS A 393 13.57 -2.80 17.19
N ILE A 394 12.51 -2.42 17.89
CA ILE A 394 12.21 -2.82 19.27
C ILE A 394 10.88 -3.55 19.27
N VAL A 395 10.90 -4.82 19.64
CA VAL A 395 9.75 -5.73 19.54
C VAL A 395 9.13 -5.96 20.92
N PHE A 396 7.85 -5.62 21.05
CA PHE A 396 7.06 -5.75 22.28
C PHE A 396 6.21 -7.01 22.30
N ALA A 397 5.68 -7.44 21.14
CA ALA A 397 4.88 -8.64 20.98
C ALA A 397 5.38 -9.46 19.77
N GLN A 398 5.30 -10.78 19.87
CA GLN A 398 5.86 -11.69 18.86
C GLN A 398 4.86 -12.73 18.41
N GLN A 399 4.80 -12.96 17.10
CA GLN A 399 4.25 -14.18 16.53
C GLN A 399 5.29 -15.30 16.69
N ARG A 400 4.95 -16.31 17.51
CA ARG A 400 5.83 -17.45 17.81
C ARG A 400 5.65 -18.61 16.84
N ALA A 401 4.50 -18.72 16.20
CA ALA A 401 4.30 -19.65 15.10
C ALA A 401 5.30 -19.33 13.98
N GLN A 402 6.00 -20.34 13.47
CA GLN A 402 7.03 -20.17 12.44
C GLN A 402 6.46 -20.11 11.01
N GLY A 403 5.20 -20.49 10.83
CA GLY A 403 4.51 -20.47 9.54
C GLY A 403 3.20 -21.24 9.61
N THR A 404 2.67 -21.63 8.45
CA THR A 404 1.38 -22.33 8.28
C THR A 404 0.17 -21.44 8.60
N MET A 405 -1.04 -22.01 8.65
CA MET A 405 -2.21 -21.28 9.17
C MET A 405 -2.10 -20.95 10.66
N LEU A 406 -1.13 -21.52 11.40
CA LEU A 406 -0.90 -21.20 12.81
C LEU A 406 -0.48 -19.75 13.04
N VAL A 407 0.16 -19.07 12.06
CA VAL A 407 0.46 -17.63 12.16
C VAL A 407 -0.82 -16.79 12.31
N TRP A 408 -1.95 -17.30 11.82
CA TRP A 408 -3.27 -16.68 11.95
C TRP A 408 -4.06 -17.22 13.14
N GLY A 409 -3.80 -18.46 13.55
CA GLY A 409 -4.52 -19.13 14.63
C GLY A 409 -3.92 -18.96 16.03
N GLU A 410 -2.64 -18.63 16.13
CA GLU A 410 -1.94 -18.44 17.41
C GLU A 410 -1.84 -16.97 17.81
N PRO A 411 -1.99 -16.65 19.11
CA PRO A 411 -1.93 -15.28 19.57
C PRO A 411 -0.52 -14.70 19.49
N LEU A 412 -0.44 -13.39 19.34
CA LEU A 412 0.78 -12.64 19.59
C LEU A 412 1.15 -12.75 21.08
N VAL A 413 2.42 -13.04 21.36
CA VAL A 413 2.92 -13.18 22.73
C VAL A 413 3.69 -11.93 23.15
N ASN A 414 3.15 -11.21 24.12
CA ASN A 414 3.81 -10.06 24.74
C ASN A 414 5.11 -10.48 25.43
N THR A 415 6.16 -9.70 25.22
CA THR A 415 7.46 -9.91 25.82
C THR A 415 7.54 -9.17 27.16
N ARG A 416 8.17 -9.80 28.15
CA ARG A 416 8.50 -9.13 29.42
C ARG A 416 9.64 -8.13 29.26
N VAL A 417 10.54 -8.42 28.33
CA VAL A 417 11.70 -7.62 27.97
C VAL A 417 11.68 -7.46 26.45
N PRO A 418 11.59 -6.24 25.90
CA PRO A 418 11.52 -6.04 24.46
C PRO A 418 12.77 -6.54 23.74
N TRP A 419 12.60 -7.15 22.57
CA TRP A 419 13.73 -7.62 21.76
C TRP A 419 14.27 -6.48 20.91
N LEU A 420 15.59 -6.43 20.74
CA LEU A 420 16.27 -5.35 20.02
C LEU A 420 16.94 -5.91 18.76
N TYR A 421 16.74 -5.23 17.64
CA TYR A 421 17.45 -5.52 16.41
C TYR A 421 18.01 -4.22 15.83
N ASN A 422 19.25 -4.28 15.34
CA ASN A 422 19.76 -3.24 14.45
C ASN A 422 19.59 -3.73 13.00
N LEU A 423 18.59 -3.23 12.29
CA LEU A 423 18.19 -3.69 10.94
C LEU A 423 19.24 -3.40 9.84
N ARG A 424 20.32 -2.67 10.14
CA ARG A 424 21.47 -2.55 9.22
C ARG A 424 22.52 -3.63 9.47
N THR A 425 22.60 -4.12 10.70
CA THR A 425 23.54 -5.18 11.10
C THR A 425 22.89 -6.57 10.96
N ASP A 426 21.58 -6.65 11.21
CA ASP A 426 20.77 -7.86 11.14
C ASP A 426 19.42 -7.55 10.45
N PRO A 427 19.43 -7.29 9.13
CA PRO A 427 18.22 -6.95 8.38
C PRO A 427 17.18 -8.08 8.37
N TYR A 428 17.58 -9.31 8.67
CA TYR A 428 16.74 -10.50 8.63
C TYR A 428 16.33 -11.00 10.02
N GLU A 429 16.62 -10.25 11.09
CA GLU A 429 16.21 -10.56 12.46
C GLU A 429 16.62 -11.97 12.94
N ARG A 430 17.84 -12.38 12.58
CA ARG A 430 18.39 -13.72 12.84
C ARG A 430 19.20 -13.81 14.13
N ALA A 431 19.69 -12.68 14.66
CA ALA A 431 20.64 -12.68 15.77
C ALA A 431 20.14 -13.45 17.00
N THR A 432 18.83 -13.40 17.28
CA THR A 432 18.20 -14.14 18.39
C THR A 432 18.16 -15.65 18.21
N ILE A 433 18.42 -16.14 16.99
CA ILE A 433 18.39 -17.56 16.61
C ILE A 433 19.82 -18.07 16.49
N THR A 434 20.73 -17.28 15.92
CA THR A 434 22.04 -17.76 15.47
C THR A 434 23.22 -17.27 16.28
N SER A 435 23.09 -16.20 17.08
CA SER A 435 24.22 -15.59 17.77
C SER A 435 24.41 -16.12 19.19
N ASN A 436 25.66 -16.44 19.54
CA ASN A 436 26.06 -16.82 20.89
C ASN A 436 26.12 -15.62 21.86
N THR A 437 26.24 -14.39 21.34
CA THR A 437 26.47 -13.18 22.14
C THR A 437 25.35 -12.15 22.01
N TYR A 438 24.21 -12.51 21.40
CA TYR A 438 23.10 -11.57 21.21
C TYR A 438 22.62 -10.99 22.54
N TRP A 439 22.52 -11.79 23.60
CA TRP A 439 22.02 -11.30 24.89
C TRP A 439 23.02 -10.41 25.62
N ASP A 440 24.32 -10.64 25.48
CA ASP A 440 25.36 -9.72 25.98
C ASP A 440 25.26 -8.37 25.24
N TRP A 441 25.18 -8.42 23.90
CA TRP A 441 24.96 -7.23 23.08
C TRP A 441 23.65 -6.52 23.45
N TRP A 442 22.57 -7.26 23.69
CA TRP A 442 21.29 -6.69 24.11
C TRP A 442 21.41 -5.98 25.47
N LEU A 443 22.12 -6.57 26.45
CA LEU A 443 22.34 -5.98 27.77
C LEU A 443 23.09 -4.65 27.67
N ASP A 444 24.09 -4.56 26.81
CA ASP A 444 24.85 -3.34 26.55
C ASP A 444 24.01 -2.24 25.87
N HIS A 445 22.85 -2.57 25.30
CA HIS A 445 21.96 -1.65 24.58
C HIS A 445 20.59 -1.45 25.23
N ALA A 446 20.38 -1.96 26.45
CA ALA A 446 19.12 -1.80 27.18
C ALA A 446 18.75 -0.32 27.43
N TYR A 447 19.71 0.61 27.32
CA TYR A 447 19.49 2.05 27.39
C TYR A 447 18.54 2.60 26.32
N LEU A 448 18.29 1.85 25.23
CA LEU A 448 17.34 2.23 24.17
C LEU A 448 15.86 2.10 24.59
N LEU A 449 15.56 1.32 25.63
CA LEU A 449 14.18 0.98 26.00
C LEU A 449 13.40 2.17 26.56
N VAL A 450 14.02 3.01 27.39
CA VAL A 450 13.33 4.16 28.01
C VAL A 450 13.01 5.25 26.97
N PRO A 451 13.92 5.66 26.07
CA PRO A 451 13.59 6.55 24.97
C PRO A 451 12.47 6.02 24.08
N ALA A 452 12.48 4.71 23.77
CA ALA A 452 11.45 4.06 22.98
C ALA A 452 10.05 4.21 23.61
N GLN A 453 9.94 4.01 24.91
CA GLN A 453 8.68 4.23 25.66
C GLN A 453 8.22 5.69 25.57
N GLY A 454 9.14 6.64 25.68
CA GLY A 454 8.83 8.07 25.50
C GLY A 454 8.26 8.36 24.11
N TYR A 455 8.90 7.82 23.08
CA TYR A 455 8.47 8.00 21.68
C TYR A 455 7.10 7.37 21.39
N VAL A 456 6.88 6.14 21.87
CA VAL A 456 5.55 5.49 21.83
C VAL A 456 4.52 6.36 22.55
N GLY A 457 4.88 6.90 23.72
CA GLY A 457 4.03 7.81 24.48
C GLY A 457 3.57 9.04 23.70
N GLU A 458 4.47 9.68 22.92
CA GLU A 458 4.10 10.83 22.08
C GLU A 458 3.11 10.45 20.98
N VAL A 459 3.33 9.32 20.29
CA VAL A 459 2.39 8.86 19.26
C VAL A 459 1.05 8.48 19.87
N LEU A 460 1.04 7.84 21.04
CA LEU A 460 -0.20 7.54 21.78
C LEU A 460 -0.98 8.80 22.17
N LYS A 461 -0.32 9.93 22.44
CA LYS A 461 -1.03 11.21 22.68
C LYS A 461 -1.76 11.70 21.43
N THR A 462 -1.23 11.45 20.23
CA THR A 462 -1.94 11.83 18.99
C THR A 462 -3.26 11.09 18.83
N PHE A 463 -3.38 9.86 19.35
CA PHE A 463 -4.65 9.13 19.36
C PHE A 463 -5.64 9.67 20.41
N LYS A 464 -5.18 10.42 21.42
CA LYS A 464 -6.10 11.11 22.34
C LYS A 464 -6.76 12.32 21.66
N GLU A 465 -5.99 13.07 20.87
CA GLU A 465 -6.51 14.23 20.13
C GLU A 465 -7.30 13.81 18.88
N PHE A 466 -6.84 12.76 18.19
CA PHE A 466 -7.45 12.19 17.00
C PHE A 466 -7.69 10.68 17.19
N PRO A 467 -8.78 10.29 17.88
CA PRO A 467 -9.06 8.89 18.21
C PRO A 467 -9.24 8.01 16.98
N PRO A 468 -9.01 6.68 17.12
CA PRO A 468 -9.34 5.71 16.08
C PRO A 468 -10.74 5.88 15.54
N ARG A 469 -10.90 5.77 14.22
CA ARG A 469 -12.19 5.99 13.54
C ARG A 469 -13.19 4.87 13.80
N GLN A 470 -12.69 3.67 14.03
CA GLN A 470 -13.43 2.49 14.44
C GLN A 470 -12.49 1.51 15.15
N LYS A 471 -13.04 0.52 15.86
CA LYS A 471 -12.26 -0.62 16.35
C LYS A 471 -11.85 -1.53 15.17
N ALA A 472 -10.73 -2.22 15.30
CA ALA A 472 -10.40 -3.35 14.44
C ALA A 472 -11.49 -4.43 14.53
N ALA A 473 -11.70 -5.20 13.46
CA ALA A 473 -12.54 -6.40 13.55
C ALA A 473 -11.75 -7.52 14.28
N SER A 474 -12.45 -8.47 14.90
CA SER A 474 -11.83 -9.70 15.45
C SER A 474 -12.43 -10.96 14.82
N PHE A 475 -11.61 -12.02 14.70
CA PHE A 475 -12.10 -13.37 14.36
C PHE A 475 -12.61 -14.14 15.59
N THR A 476 -12.44 -13.59 16.78
CA THR A 476 -12.83 -14.24 18.03
C THR A 476 -14.19 -13.76 18.50
N ILE A 477 -14.86 -14.59 19.31
CA ILE A 477 -16.16 -14.23 19.92
C ILE A 477 -15.99 -13.31 21.13
N ASP A 478 -14.77 -13.05 21.59
CA ASP A 478 -14.51 -12.31 22.83
C ASP A 478 -15.10 -10.91 22.77
N GLU A 479 -15.08 -10.25 21.60
CA GLU A 479 -15.72 -8.94 21.40
C GLU A 479 -17.24 -8.99 21.46
N VAL A 480 -17.85 -10.06 20.93
CA VAL A 480 -19.30 -10.30 21.03
C VAL A 480 -19.66 -10.56 22.50
N MET A 481 -18.79 -11.24 23.24
CA MET A 481 -18.97 -11.49 24.67
C MET A 481 -18.77 -10.22 25.51
N GLU A 482 -17.83 -9.34 25.17
CA GLU A 482 -17.66 -8.01 25.80
C GLU A 482 -18.89 -7.12 25.59
N GLN A 483 -19.56 -7.22 24.43
CA GLN A 483 -20.81 -6.50 24.17
C GLN A 483 -21.99 -7.06 24.99
N LEU A 484 -21.98 -8.36 25.30
CA LEU A 484 -23.00 -9.03 26.11
C LEU A 484 -22.78 -8.86 27.62
N ASN A 485 -21.53 -8.64 28.03
CA ASN A 485 -21.14 -8.28 29.39
C ASN A 485 -20.24 -7.03 29.34
N PRO A 486 -20.80 -5.82 29.13
CA PRO A 486 -20.02 -4.62 29.31
C PRO A 486 -19.56 -4.62 30.76
N ALA A 487 -18.26 -4.83 30.97
CA ALA A 487 -17.67 -4.85 32.29
C ALA A 487 -18.14 -3.59 33.03
N THR A 488 -18.81 -3.83 34.16
CA THR A 488 -19.19 -2.83 35.13
C THR A 488 -17.89 -2.27 35.72
N HIS A 489 -17.45 -1.14 35.19
CA HIS A 489 -16.40 -0.32 35.77
C HIS A 489 -16.95 1.08 36.10
#